data_AF-A0A1L3Q4H5-F1
#
_entry.id   AF-A0A1L3Q4H5-F1
#
_cell.length_a   1.000
_cell.length_b   1.000
_cell.length_c   1.000
_cell.angle_alpha   90.00
_cell.angle_beta   90.00
_cell.angle_gamma   90.00
#
_symmetry.space_group_name_H-M   'P 1'
#
loop_
_entity.id
_entity.type
_entity.pdbx_description
1 polymer ?
#
loop_
_entity_poly.entity_id
_entity_poly.type
_entity_poly.pdbx_seq_one_letter_code
_entity_poly.pdbx_strand_id
1 'polypeptide(L)'
;MRNLLNYFEDEDVDDIAGYSIEKWSRYIKIKKSGVVEIYVTDEEIQEAYNACTDDLKSILKLLIYSGNRLSHIHAMLGNFDEKNIVIDNDIAHYPTSSFSSGTKRTFQIFFPASFILELKSISNLKPYESLLKKIKHDRVTAKTIRKWHLNVMIREGVTKSLADFIQGRASATVGSAHYLNKVQQSKKEYRRIMDSFVLEFKVDNSTLS
;
A
#
# COMPACT_ATOMS: atom_id res chain seq x y z
N MET A 1 -19.59 2.27 16.93
CA MET A 1 -20.79 2.66 16.17
C MET A 1 -20.60 2.55 14.66
N ARG A 2 -19.69 3.30 13.99
CA ARG A 2 -19.46 3.17 12.53
C ARG A 2 -19.14 1.75 12.08
N ASN A 3 -18.19 1.07 12.74
CA ASN A 3 -17.83 -0.31 12.41
C ASN A 3 -18.97 -1.31 12.67
N LEU A 4 -19.91 -0.97 13.55
CA LEU A 4 -21.08 -1.80 13.84
C LEU A 4 -22.14 -1.64 12.74
N LEU A 5 -22.36 -0.42 12.26
CA LEU A 5 -23.25 -0.19 11.10
C LEU A 5 -22.70 -0.82 9.83
N ASN A 6 -21.39 -0.69 9.57
CA ASN A 6 -20.75 -1.37 8.44
C ASN A 6 -20.90 -2.90 8.54
N TYR A 7 -20.81 -3.46 9.75
CA TYR A 7 -21.03 -4.90 9.95
C TYR A 7 -22.47 -5.30 9.60
N PHE A 8 -23.46 -4.48 9.96
CA PHE A 8 -24.85 -4.75 9.59
C PHE A 8 -25.11 -4.58 8.09
N GLU A 9 -24.46 -3.62 7.43
CA GLU A 9 -24.49 -3.51 5.96
C GLU A 9 -23.82 -4.72 5.28
N ASP A 10 -22.70 -5.22 5.82
CA ASP A 10 -21.99 -6.39 5.28
C ASP A 10 -22.78 -7.70 5.45
N GLU A 11 -23.71 -7.78 6.41
CA GLU A 11 -24.56 -8.93 6.70
C GLU A 11 -25.99 -8.78 6.14
N ASP A 12 -26.21 -7.82 5.23
CA ASP A 12 -27.51 -7.52 4.60
C ASP A 12 -28.66 -7.28 5.62
N VAL A 13 -28.33 -6.65 6.76
CA VAL A 13 -29.32 -6.26 7.79
C VAL A 13 -29.82 -4.85 7.51
N ASP A 14 -31.01 -4.72 6.94
CA ASP A 14 -31.53 -3.41 6.50
C ASP A 14 -32.05 -2.52 7.65
N ASP A 15 -32.52 -3.12 8.75
CA ASP A 15 -33.19 -2.44 9.86
C ASP A 15 -32.64 -2.84 11.23
N ILE A 16 -32.40 -1.84 12.08
CA ILE A 16 -31.94 -2.01 13.46
C ILE A 16 -32.92 -1.30 14.38
N ALA A 17 -33.57 -2.07 15.27
CA ALA A 17 -34.53 -1.55 16.23
C ALA A 17 -35.66 -0.70 15.60
N GLY A 18 -36.17 -1.15 14.44
CA GLY A 18 -37.26 -0.49 13.72
C GLY A 18 -36.87 0.78 12.94
N TYR A 19 -35.57 1.00 12.74
CA TYR A 19 -35.05 2.10 11.95
C TYR A 19 -33.98 1.61 10.98
N SER A 20 -34.03 2.13 9.76
CA SER A 20 -33.01 1.83 8.75
C SER A 20 -31.61 2.26 9.19
N ILE A 21 -30.58 1.56 8.70
CA ILE A 21 -29.17 1.92 8.92
C ILE A 21 -28.90 3.39 8.53
N GLU A 22 -29.54 3.88 7.48
CA GLU A 22 -29.43 5.27 7.03
C GLU A 22 -29.91 6.28 8.08
N LYS A 23 -30.97 5.92 8.82
CA LYS A 23 -31.47 6.75 9.92
C LYS A 23 -30.49 6.77 11.07
N TRP A 24 -29.90 5.63 11.45
CA TRP A 24 -28.85 5.56 12.47
C TRP A 24 -27.60 6.36 12.07
N SER A 25 -27.17 6.27 10.81
CA SER A 25 -26.02 6.98 10.27
C SER A 25 -26.13 8.50 10.37
N ARG A 26 -27.35 9.06 10.29
CA ARG A 26 -27.60 10.50 10.44
C ARG A 26 -27.38 11.04 11.86
N TYR A 27 -27.61 10.23 12.88
CA TYR A 27 -27.48 10.66 14.29
C TYR A 27 -26.07 10.49 14.85
N ILE A 28 -25.24 9.67 14.21
CA ILE A 28 -23.84 9.50 14.59
C ILE A 28 -23.04 10.68 14.02
N LYS A 29 -22.83 11.72 14.84
CA LYS A 29 -21.90 12.82 14.54
C LYS A 29 -20.46 12.28 14.46
N ILE A 30 -20.07 11.73 13.33
CA ILE A 30 -18.68 11.47 13.02
C ILE A 30 -18.00 12.83 12.88
N LYS A 31 -17.12 13.19 13.83
CA LYS A 31 -16.25 14.36 13.65
C LYS A 31 -15.52 14.17 12.32
N LYS A 32 -15.83 15.00 11.33
CA LYS A 32 -15.07 15.07 10.08
C LYS A 32 -13.66 15.48 10.48
N SER A 33 -12.74 14.51 10.59
CA SER A 33 -11.32 14.82 10.68
C SER A 33 -11.01 15.68 9.46
N GLY A 34 -10.56 16.92 9.67
CA GLY A 34 -10.29 17.86 8.58
C GLY A 34 -9.47 17.16 7.51
N VAL A 35 -10.03 17.07 6.30
CA VAL A 35 -9.34 16.44 5.18
C VAL A 35 -8.25 17.43 4.76
N VAL A 36 -7.05 17.27 5.31
CA VAL A 36 -5.89 17.95 4.74
C VAL A 36 -5.54 17.21 3.45
N GLU A 37 -5.96 17.78 2.32
CA GLU A 37 -5.61 17.34 0.97
C GLU A 37 -4.16 17.76 0.66
N ILE A 38 -3.21 17.15 1.35
CA ILE A 38 -1.81 17.19 0.93
C ILE A 38 -1.65 16.16 -0.19
N TYR A 39 -1.40 16.67 -1.39
CA TYR A 39 -0.92 15.93 -2.55
C TYR A 39 0.51 16.35 -2.81
N VAL A 40 1.40 15.36 -2.84
CA VAL A 40 2.81 15.57 -3.15
C VAL A 40 3.04 15.32 -4.64
N THR A 41 3.97 16.05 -5.25
CA THR A 41 4.33 15.90 -6.67
C THR A 41 5.40 14.83 -6.87
N ASP A 42 5.66 14.46 -8.13
CA ASP A 42 6.68 13.47 -8.47
C ASP A 42 8.09 13.99 -8.06
N GLU A 43 8.32 15.30 -8.21
CA GLU A 43 9.55 15.98 -7.78
C GLU A 43 9.74 15.91 -6.27
N GLU A 44 8.69 16.12 -5.47
CA GLU A 44 8.77 16.00 -4.01
C GLU A 44 9.07 14.57 -3.57
N ILE A 45 8.50 13.56 -4.24
CA ILE A 45 8.83 12.15 -3.95
C ILE A 45 10.30 11.87 -4.28
N GLN A 46 10.79 12.38 -5.42
CA GLN A 46 12.19 12.22 -5.83
C GLN A 46 13.14 12.93 -4.85
N GLU A 47 12.82 14.15 -4.43
CA GLU A 47 13.58 14.91 -3.44
C GLU A 47 13.64 14.15 -2.11
N ALA A 48 12.49 13.67 -1.62
CA ALA A 48 12.42 12.87 -0.41
C ALA A 48 13.23 11.56 -0.51
N TYR A 49 13.28 10.93 -1.69
CA TYR A 49 14.11 9.76 -1.92
C TYR A 49 15.60 10.08 -1.92
N ASN A 50 16.00 11.19 -2.55
CA ASN A 50 17.39 11.63 -2.61
C ASN A 50 17.92 12.06 -1.23
N ALA A 51 17.08 12.71 -0.43
CA ALA A 51 17.40 13.13 0.94
C ALA A 51 17.34 11.97 1.96
N CYS A 52 16.80 10.80 1.58
CA CYS A 52 16.67 9.65 2.45
C CYS A 52 18.03 8.99 2.69
N THR A 53 18.25 8.50 3.91
CA THR A 53 19.46 7.72 4.23
C THR A 53 19.44 6.38 3.50
N ASP A 54 20.62 5.85 3.13
CA ASP A 54 20.72 4.64 2.31
C ASP A 54 20.04 3.41 2.94
N ASP A 55 20.05 3.31 4.28
CA ASP A 55 19.37 2.25 5.04
C ASP A 55 17.83 2.33 4.98
N LEU A 56 17.28 3.45 4.50
CA LEU A 56 15.84 3.68 4.35
C LEU A 56 15.39 3.77 2.90
N LYS A 57 16.30 4.00 1.95
CA LYS A 57 15.98 4.11 0.51
C LYS A 57 15.19 2.91 0.00
N SER A 58 15.57 1.69 0.36
CA SER A 58 14.86 0.48 -0.08
C SER A 58 13.45 0.39 0.52
N ILE A 59 13.25 0.80 1.78
CA ILE A 59 11.93 0.83 2.41
C ILE A 59 11.05 1.91 1.76
N LEU A 60 11.63 3.07 1.44
CA LEU A 60 10.96 4.16 0.76
C LEU A 60 10.57 3.78 -0.68
N LYS A 61 11.47 3.13 -1.43
CA LYS A 61 11.18 2.52 -2.74
C LYS A 61 10.02 1.54 -2.65
N LEU A 62 10.01 0.65 -1.67
CA LEU A 62 8.90 -0.30 -1.50
C LEU A 62 7.57 0.40 -1.20
N LEU A 63 7.57 1.52 -0.46
CA LEU A 63 6.39 2.37 -0.29
C LEU A 63 5.93 3.00 -1.61
N ILE A 64 6.86 3.51 -2.40
CA ILE A 64 6.61 4.13 -3.71
C ILE A 64 6.04 3.09 -4.69
N TYR A 65 6.66 1.92 -4.78
CA TYR A 65 6.23 0.84 -5.68
C TYR A 65 4.88 0.27 -5.30
N SER A 66 4.66 -0.02 -4.01
CA SER A 66 3.48 -0.79 -3.59
C SER A 66 2.29 0.07 -3.17
N GLY A 67 2.55 1.33 -2.81
CA GLY A 67 1.56 2.21 -2.18
C GLY A 67 0.95 1.66 -0.88
N ASN A 68 1.50 0.59 -0.29
CA ASN A 68 0.94 -0.07 0.89
C ASN A 68 1.15 0.77 2.16
N ARG A 69 0.40 0.48 3.24
CA ARG A 69 0.63 1.15 4.52
C ARG A 69 2.02 0.77 5.05
N LEU A 70 2.74 1.74 5.64
CA LEU A 70 4.03 1.46 6.28
C LEU A 70 3.92 0.34 7.32
N SER A 71 2.81 0.24 8.05
CA SER A 71 2.60 -0.84 9.02
C SER A 71 2.54 -2.23 8.37
N HIS A 72 1.95 -2.34 7.17
CA HIS A 72 1.91 -3.61 6.43
C HIS A 72 3.29 -3.96 5.86
N ILE A 73 4.01 -2.97 5.34
CA ILE A 73 5.38 -3.14 4.86
C ILE A 73 6.30 -3.55 6.01
N HIS A 74 6.20 -2.87 7.16
CA HIS A 74 6.98 -3.18 8.35
C HIS A 74 6.70 -4.60 8.85
N ALA A 75 5.43 -5.01 8.91
CA ALA A 75 5.06 -6.37 9.29
C ALA A 75 5.59 -7.43 8.30
N MET A 76 5.53 -7.15 6.99
CA MET A 76 6.05 -8.04 5.94
C MET A 76 7.58 -8.16 6.02
N LEU A 77 8.30 -7.05 6.20
CA LEU A 77 9.76 -7.05 6.36
C LEU A 77 10.20 -7.76 7.65
N GLY A 78 9.44 -7.59 8.74
CA GLY A 78 9.73 -8.24 10.02
C GLY A 78 9.54 -9.76 10.01
N ASN A 79 8.79 -10.29 9.05
CA ASN A 79 8.54 -11.73 8.87
C ASN A 79 8.92 -12.18 7.45
N PHE A 80 9.91 -11.51 6.86
CA PHE A 80 10.26 -11.73 5.46
C PHE A 80 10.78 -13.14 5.23
N ASP A 81 10.18 -13.84 4.27
CA ASP A 81 10.68 -15.09 3.72
C ASP A 81 10.61 -14.99 2.19
N GLU A 82 11.78 -15.04 1.55
CA GLU A 82 11.90 -14.93 0.10
C GLU A 82 11.10 -15.97 -0.67
N LYS A 83 10.82 -17.13 -0.07
CA LYS A 83 10.03 -18.22 -0.70
C LYS A 83 8.58 -17.82 -0.92
N ASN A 84 8.10 -16.78 -0.23
CA ASN A 84 6.75 -16.24 -0.41
C ASN A 84 6.66 -15.25 -1.58
N ILE A 85 7.78 -14.84 -2.19
CA ILE A 85 7.76 -13.94 -3.35
C ILE A 85 7.21 -14.70 -4.56
N VAL A 86 6.17 -14.14 -5.16
CA VAL A 86 5.59 -14.64 -6.42
C VAL A 86 6.04 -13.73 -7.54
N ILE A 87 6.82 -14.28 -8.46
CA ILE A 87 7.34 -13.57 -9.64
C ILE A 87 6.40 -13.82 -10.82
N ASP A 88 6.11 -12.76 -11.58
CA ASP A 88 5.27 -12.80 -12.77
C ASP A 88 5.87 -11.86 -13.83
N ASN A 89 6.78 -12.40 -14.64
CA ASN A 89 7.63 -11.65 -15.59
C ASN A 89 8.46 -10.55 -14.90
N ASP A 90 8.21 -9.30 -15.24
CA ASP A 90 8.87 -8.07 -14.81
C ASP A 90 8.35 -7.53 -13.46
N ILE A 91 7.25 -8.09 -12.95
CA ILE A 91 6.68 -7.74 -11.66
C ILE A 91 6.82 -8.88 -10.66
N ALA A 92 6.79 -8.53 -9.38
CA ALA A 92 6.72 -9.46 -8.27
C ALA A 92 5.70 -8.97 -7.25
N HIS A 93 5.18 -9.90 -6.45
CA HIS A 93 4.37 -9.54 -5.30
C HIS A 93 4.61 -10.47 -4.11
N TYR A 94 4.40 -9.92 -2.91
CA TYR A 94 4.44 -10.65 -1.66
C TYR A 94 3.03 -10.78 -1.07
N PRO A 95 2.44 -11.99 -1.04
CA PRO A 95 1.18 -12.24 -0.35
C PRO A 95 1.38 -12.18 1.17
N THR A 96 0.64 -11.34 1.87
CA THR A 96 0.70 -11.26 3.35
C THR A 96 -0.14 -12.33 4.06
N SER A 97 -0.66 -13.30 3.31
CA SER A 97 -1.53 -14.38 3.79
C SER A 97 -0.84 -15.38 4.72
N SER A 98 0.47 -15.50 4.62
CA SER A 98 1.28 -16.36 5.49
C SER A 98 1.27 -15.89 6.95
N PHE A 99 0.93 -14.63 7.22
CA PHE A 99 1.03 -14.01 8.56
C PHE A 99 -0.25 -14.03 9.40
N SER A 100 -1.37 -14.54 8.88
CA SER A 100 -2.65 -14.55 9.61
C SER A 100 -3.16 -15.97 9.87
N SER A 101 -3.63 -16.22 11.09
CA SER A 101 -4.50 -17.35 11.45
C SER A 101 -5.97 -16.88 11.44
N GLY A 102 -6.89 -17.66 10.87
CA GLY A 102 -8.33 -17.31 10.76
C GLY A 102 -8.77 -16.78 9.38
N THR A 103 -9.85 -15.99 9.31
CA THR A 103 -10.41 -15.41 8.06
C THR A 103 -9.40 -14.43 7.45
N LYS A 104 -8.47 -14.96 6.66
CA LYS A 104 -7.27 -14.25 6.20
C LYS A 104 -7.65 -13.08 5.30
N ARG A 105 -7.57 -11.86 5.83
CA ARG A 105 -7.50 -10.64 5.02
C ARG A 105 -6.11 -10.59 4.44
N THR A 106 -6.01 -10.66 3.12
CA THR A 106 -4.71 -10.76 2.44
C THR A 106 -4.45 -9.53 1.60
N PHE A 107 -3.22 -9.04 1.71
CA PHE A 107 -2.73 -7.94 0.92
C PHE A 107 -1.66 -8.48 -0.02
N GLN A 108 -1.55 -7.83 -1.16
CA GLN A 108 -0.51 -8.09 -2.14
C GLN A 108 0.39 -6.88 -2.17
N ILE A 109 1.65 -7.05 -1.77
CA ILE A 109 2.65 -5.98 -1.86
C ILE A 109 3.36 -6.15 -3.20
N PHE A 110 2.96 -5.34 -4.19
CA PHE A 110 3.54 -5.35 -5.54
C PHE A 110 4.82 -4.51 -5.61
N PHE A 111 5.79 -4.97 -6.41
CA PHE A 111 7.04 -4.27 -6.72
C PHE A 111 7.68 -4.83 -8.01
N PRO A 112 8.63 -4.12 -8.64
CA PRO A 112 9.37 -4.64 -9.78
C PRO A 112 10.17 -5.90 -9.44
N ALA A 113 10.23 -6.88 -10.33
CA ALA A 113 11.05 -8.08 -10.13
C ALA A 113 12.55 -7.75 -9.96
N SER A 114 13.03 -6.69 -10.61
CA SER A 114 14.39 -6.17 -10.46
C SER A 114 14.72 -5.69 -9.04
N PHE A 115 13.70 -5.33 -8.24
CA PHE A 115 13.86 -4.86 -6.86
C PHE A 115 14.08 -6.00 -5.85
N ILE A 116 13.94 -7.27 -6.27
CA ILE A 116 14.06 -8.44 -5.36
C ILE A 116 15.42 -8.48 -4.65
N LEU A 117 16.52 -8.23 -5.36
CA LEU A 117 17.86 -8.25 -4.76
C LEU A 117 18.03 -7.15 -3.71
N GLU A 118 17.54 -5.95 -4.02
CA GLU A 118 17.55 -4.82 -3.09
C GLU A 118 16.69 -5.13 -1.86
N LEU A 119 15.49 -5.68 -2.04
CA LEU A 119 14.59 -6.10 -0.96
C LEU A 119 15.24 -7.11 0.00
N LYS A 120 15.97 -8.11 -0.54
CA LYS A 120 16.70 -9.12 0.25
C LYS A 120 17.84 -8.51 1.07
N SER A 121 18.41 -7.41 0.59
CA SER A 121 19.53 -6.73 1.27
C SER A 121 19.11 -5.86 2.45
N ILE A 122 17.80 -5.68 2.68
CA ILE A 122 17.26 -4.94 3.84
C ILE A 122 17.59 -5.72 5.12
N SER A 123 18.75 -5.42 5.67
CA SER A 123 19.22 -5.92 6.95
C SER A 123 18.88 -4.89 8.04
N ASN A 124 18.59 -5.37 9.25
CA ASN A 124 18.34 -4.52 10.43
C ASN A 124 17.13 -3.57 10.30
N LEU A 125 15.93 -4.15 10.15
CA LEU A 125 14.67 -3.40 10.16
C LEU A 125 14.54 -2.60 11.47
N LYS A 126 14.51 -1.27 11.37
CA LYS A 126 14.31 -0.39 12.53
C LYS A 126 12.90 -0.56 13.12
N PRO A 127 12.71 -0.19 14.40
CA PRO A 127 11.38 -0.12 15.00
C PRO A 127 10.44 0.79 14.19
N TYR A 128 9.16 0.42 14.13
CA TYR A 128 8.14 1.12 13.36
C TYR A 128 8.12 2.64 13.62
N GLU A 129 8.16 3.05 14.89
CA GLU A 129 8.16 4.48 15.28
C GLU A 129 9.39 5.24 14.78
N SER A 130 10.53 4.56 14.66
CA SER A 130 11.75 5.14 14.10
C SER A 130 11.60 5.35 12.59
N LEU A 131 11.08 4.35 11.87
CA LEU A 131 10.82 4.44 10.43
C LEU A 131 9.80 5.54 10.12
N LEU A 132 8.72 5.62 10.89
CA LEU A 132 7.67 6.62 10.70
C LEU A 132 8.22 8.05 10.78
N LYS A 133 9.14 8.30 11.71
CA LYS A 133 9.81 9.61 11.87
C LYS A 133 10.82 9.88 10.76
N LYS A 134 11.64 8.88 10.40
CA LYS A 134 12.74 9.07 9.45
C LYS A 134 12.32 9.09 7.98
N ILE A 135 11.20 8.45 7.62
CA ILE A 135 10.63 8.50 6.26
C ILE A 135 10.01 9.87 5.95
N LYS A 136 9.71 10.67 6.98
CA LYS A 136 9.14 11.99 6.78
C LYS A 136 10.20 12.94 6.24
N HIS A 137 9.93 13.54 5.08
CA HIS A 137 10.68 14.63 4.48
C HIS A 137 9.68 15.70 4.02
N ASP A 138 9.68 16.87 4.64
CA ASP A 138 8.69 17.93 4.43
C ASP A 138 7.22 17.42 4.44
N ARG A 139 6.57 17.49 3.27
CA ARG A 139 5.18 17.03 3.04
C ARG A 139 5.12 15.54 2.68
N VAL A 140 6.25 14.92 2.35
CA VAL A 140 6.36 13.50 2.03
C VAL A 140 6.40 12.69 3.32
N THR A 141 5.46 11.76 3.42
CA THR A 141 5.26 10.82 4.52
C THR A 141 4.75 9.51 3.92
N ALA A 142 4.82 8.40 4.65
CA ALA A 142 4.20 7.15 4.20
C ALA A 142 2.71 7.30 3.83
N LYS A 143 1.98 8.23 4.48
CA LYS A 143 0.58 8.52 4.18
C LYS A 143 0.41 9.28 2.86
N THR A 144 1.27 10.27 2.59
CA THR A 144 1.19 11.08 1.36
C THR A 144 1.74 10.33 0.15
N ILE A 145 2.78 9.50 0.31
CA ILE A 145 3.24 8.55 -0.73
C ILE A 145 2.10 7.65 -1.17
N ARG A 146 1.35 7.08 -0.23
CA ARG A 146 0.18 6.25 -0.53
C ARG A 146 -0.94 7.02 -1.26
N LYS A 147 -1.12 8.31 -0.98
CA LYS A 147 -2.08 9.15 -1.74
C LYS A 147 -1.57 9.43 -3.15
N TRP A 148 -0.29 9.77 -3.28
CA TRP A 148 0.38 9.98 -4.55
C TRP A 148 0.28 8.73 -5.44
N HIS A 149 0.61 7.55 -4.91
CA HIS A 149 0.50 6.27 -5.61
C HIS A 149 -0.92 5.99 -6.12
N LEU A 150 -1.94 6.31 -5.30
CA LEU A 150 -3.33 6.21 -5.74
C LEU A 150 -3.63 7.17 -6.89
N ASN A 151 -3.18 8.42 -6.80
CA ASN A 151 -3.39 9.41 -7.86
C ASN A 151 -2.73 9.00 -9.18
N VAL A 152 -1.51 8.45 -9.14
CA VAL A 152 -0.83 7.90 -10.31
C VAL A 152 -1.68 6.79 -10.92
N MET A 153 -2.13 5.80 -10.14
CA MET A 153 -3.00 4.74 -10.64
C MET A 153 -4.28 5.27 -11.30
N ILE A 154 -4.95 6.23 -10.68
CA ILE A 154 -6.18 6.83 -11.24
C ILE A 154 -5.88 7.59 -12.54
N ARG A 155 -4.78 8.35 -12.60
CA ARG A 155 -4.34 9.07 -13.80
C ARG A 155 -4.05 8.11 -14.95
N GLU A 156 -3.45 6.98 -14.65
CA GLU A 156 -3.17 5.89 -15.60
C GLU A 156 -4.41 5.06 -15.97
N GLY A 157 -5.60 5.39 -15.45
CA GLY A 157 -6.85 4.71 -15.80
C GLY A 157 -7.14 3.43 -15.01
N VAL A 158 -6.39 3.13 -13.94
CA VAL A 158 -6.71 2.01 -13.05
C VAL A 158 -7.98 2.32 -12.28
N THR A 159 -8.92 1.37 -12.25
CA THR A 159 -10.18 1.56 -11.51
C THR A 159 -9.92 1.69 -10.01
N LYS A 160 -10.69 2.52 -9.32
CA LYS A 160 -10.57 2.72 -7.86
C LYS A 160 -10.66 1.41 -7.08
N SER A 161 -11.53 0.48 -7.48
CA SER A 161 -11.69 -0.83 -6.83
C SER A 161 -10.43 -1.68 -6.90
N LEU A 162 -9.70 -1.59 -8.02
CA LEU A 162 -8.45 -2.33 -8.21
C LEU A 162 -7.27 -1.62 -7.53
N ALA A 163 -7.21 -0.29 -7.62
CA ALA A 163 -6.25 0.54 -6.89
C ALA A 163 -6.36 0.33 -5.37
N ASP A 164 -7.58 0.28 -4.83
CA ASP A 164 -7.84 0.00 -3.43
C ASP A 164 -7.40 -1.43 -3.05
N PHE A 165 -7.48 -2.39 -3.98
CA PHE A 165 -6.98 -3.75 -3.76
C PHE A 165 -5.45 -3.81 -3.77
N ILE A 166 -4.79 -3.20 -4.76
CA ILE A 166 -3.31 -3.10 -4.86
C ILE A 166 -2.72 -2.46 -3.60
N GLN A 167 -3.35 -1.40 -3.10
CA GLN A 167 -2.93 -0.74 -1.87
C GLN A 167 -3.33 -1.47 -0.58
N GLY A 168 -4.06 -2.57 -0.64
CA GLY A 168 -4.58 -3.25 0.56
C GLY A 168 -5.53 -2.38 1.40
N ARG A 169 -6.35 -1.55 0.74
CA ARG A 169 -7.49 -0.83 1.36
C ARG A 169 -8.71 -1.72 1.48
N ALA A 170 -8.96 -2.52 0.46
CA ALA A 170 -10.02 -3.51 0.43
C ALA A 170 -9.43 -4.88 0.74
N SER A 171 -9.80 -5.47 1.88
CA SER A 171 -9.53 -6.88 2.12
C SER A 171 -10.54 -7.72 1.35
N ALA A 172 -10.07 -8.77 0.70
CA ALA A 172 -10.93 -9.80 0.15
C ALA A 172 -10.60 -11.14 0.81
N THR A 173 -11.63 -11.98 0.96
CA THR A 173 -11.50 -13.31 1.56
C THR A 173 -10.77 -14.24 0.59
N VAL A 174 -9.70 -14.86 1.08
CA VAL A 174 -8.93 -15.87 0.35
C VAL A 174 -9.83 -17.04 0.01
N GLY A 175 -9.83 -17.46 -1.25
CA GLY A 175 -10.60 -18.61 -1.74
C GLY A 175 -11.82 -18.25 -2.59
N SER A 176 -12.23 -16.98 -2.65
CA SER A 176 -13.27 -16.55 -3.58
C SER A 176 -12.72 -16.42 -5.01
N ALA A 177 -13.51 -16.82 -6.01
CA ALA A 177 -13.19 -16.57 -7.43
C ALA A 177 -12.96 -15.06 -7.69
N HIS A 178 -13.70 -14.21 -6.99
CA HIS A 178 -13.55 -12.76 -7.03
C HIS A 178 -12.16 -12.29 -6.56
N TYR A 179 -11.59 -12.88 -5.50
CA TYR A 179 -10.23 -12.57 -5.06
C TYR A 179 -9.19 -12.95 -6.11
N LEU A 180 -9.25 -14.18 -6.65
CA LEU A 180 -8.32 -14.63 -7.68
C LEU A 180 -8.37 -13.74 -8.92
N ASN A 181 -9.58 -13.35 -9.34
CA ASN A 181 -9.79 -12.42 -10.43
C ASN A 181 -9.16 -11.04 -10.12
N LYS A 182 -9.36 -10.49 -8.93
CA LYS A 182 -8.71 -9.23 -8.51
C LYS A 182 -7.19 -9.31 -8.51
N VAL A 183 -6.60 -10.43 -8.08
CA VAL A 183 -5.14 -10.63 -8.15
C VAL A 183 -4.65 -10.61 -9.60
N GLN A 184 -5.32 -11.34 -10.49
CA GLN A 184 -4.94 -11.38 -11.93
C GLN A 184 -5.07 -10.01 -12.60
N GLN A 185 -6.18 -9.30 -12.36
CA GLN A 185 -6.36 -7.93 -12.84
C GLN A 185 -5.29 -6.99 -12.28
N SER A 186 -4.96 -7.12 -10.99
CA SER A 186 -3.95 -6.28 -10.34
C SER A 186 -2.57 -6.50 -10.94
N LYS A 187 -2.19 -7.75 -11.22
CA LYS A 187 -0.94 -8.07 -11.92
C LYS A 187 -0.86 -7.40 -13.28
N LYS A 188 -1.93 -7.53 -14.08
CA LYS A 188 -2.01 -6.94 -15.42
C LYS A 188 -1.88 -5.42 -15.37
N GLU A 189 -2.67 -4.77 -14.53
CA GLU A 189 -2.65 -3.30 -14.42
C GLU A 189 -1.36 -2.80 -13.80
N TYR A 190 -0.86 -3.44 -12.74
CA TYR A 190 0.40 -3.05 -12.11
C TYR A 190 1.57 -3.13 -13.09
N ARG A 191 1.67 -4.19 -13.88
CA ARG A 191 2.68 -4.31 -14.95
C ARG A 191 2.61 -3.13 -15.93
N ARG A 192 1.41 -2.76 -16.36
CA ARG A 192 1.20 -1.67 -17.32
C ARG A 192 1.70 -0.31 -16.79
N ILE A 193 1.61 -0.07 -15.48
CA ILE A 193 1.88 1.23 -14.87
C ILE A 193 3.16 1.26 -14.01
N MET A 194 3.90 0.15 -13.95
CA MET A 194 5.02 0.03 -13.02
C MET A 194 6.08 1.10 -13.27
N ASP A 195 6.34 1.44 -14.54
CA ASP A 195 7.31 2.45 -14.94
C ASP A 195 6.94 3.84 -14.40
N SER A 196 5.65 4.14 -14.18
CA SER A 196 5.20 5.38 -13.53
C SER A 196 5.64 5.49 -12.06
N PHE A 197 6.12 4.39 -11.45
CA PHE A 197 6.67 4.36 -10.09
C PHE A 197 8.19 4.20 -10.05
N VAL A 198 8.81 3.87 -11.18
CA VAL A 198 10.26 3.84 -11.34
C VAL A 198 10.71 5.28 -11.58
N LEU A 199 10.86 6.03 -10.49
CA LEU A 199 11.48 7.34 -10.58
C LEU A 199 12.92 7.16 -11.09
N GLU A 200 13.48 8.15 -11.80
CA GLU A 200 14.89 8.14 -12.20
C GLU A 200 15.77 8.23 -10.94
N PHE A 201 15.93 7.11 -10.24
CA PHE A 201 16.81 6.95 -9.10
C PHE A 201 18.26 6.97 -9.61
N LYS A 202 18.73 8.14 -10.04
CA LYS A 202 20.12 8.33 -10.47
C LYS A 202 21.02 8.00 -9.28
N VAL A 203 21.87 7.00 -9.49
CA VAL A 203 23.00 6.73 -8.60
C VAL A 203 24.01 7.83 -8.88
N ASP A 204 24.30 8.65 -7.87
CA ASP A 204 25.45 9.55 -7.92
C ASP A 204 26.72 8.69 -8.00
N ASN A 205 27.30 8.58 -9.19
CA ASN A 205 28.62 7.97 -9.41
C ASN A 205 29.73 8.96 -9.06
N SER A 206 29.65 9.62 -7.91
CA SER A 206 30.61 10.66 -7.50
C SER A 206 31.55 10.22 -6.36
N THR A 207 31.89 8.94 -6.30
CA THR A 207 32.95 8.40 -5.40
C THR A 207 33.80 7.33 -6.09
N LEU A 208 34.22 7.60 -7.33
CA LEU A 208 35.41 7.00 -7.93
C LEU A 208 36.28 8.13 -8.49
N SER A 209 37.07 8.74 -7.62
CA SER A 209 38.26 9.52 -7.96
C SER A 209 39.27 9.38 -6.84
#